data_AF-A0A6G0KY05-F1
#
_entry.id   AF-A0A6G0KY05-F1
#
_cell.length_a   1.000
_cell.length_b   1.000
_cell.length_c   1.000
_cell.angle_alpha   90.00
_cell.angle_beta   90.00
_cell.angle_gamma   90.00
#
_symmetry.space_group_name_H-M   'P 1'
#
loop_
_entity.id
_entity.type
_entity.pdbx_description
1 polymer ?
#
loop_
_entity_poly.entity_id
_entity_poly.type
_entity_poly.pdbx_seq_one_letter_code
_entity_poly.pdbx_strand_id
1 'polypeptide(L)'
;MHENAAFVDEIYDAVKATDVYKDSYADKKIVVVFDNAPAHSQTEVLVPEREDLVLLRLGPYSPMCNPIENCFSLLKGHIKDY
;
A
#
# COMPACT_ATOMS: atom_id res chain seq x y z
N MET A 1 15.32 3.09 2.12
CA MET A 1 14.62 2.30 3.17
C MET A 1 13.86 3.16 4.17
N HIS A 2 14.48 4.18 4.79
CA HIS A 2 13.71 5.24 5.47
C HIS A 2 12.71 5.91 4.53
N GLU A 3 13.08 6.06 3.25
CA GLU A 3 12.19 6.53 2.18
C GLU A 3 10.89 5.72 2.07
N ASN A 4 10.92 4.39 2.21
CA ASN A 4 9.71 3.57 2.13
C ASN A 4 8.79 3.82 3.31
N ALA A 5 9.35 3.98 4.52
CA ALA A 5 8.58 4.31 5.70
C ALA A 5 7.98 5.72 5.63
N ALA A 6 8.78 6.70 5.20
CA ALA A 6 8.31 8.06 4.96
C ALA A 6 7.21 8.11 3.90
N PHE A 7 7.36 7.33 2.83
CA PHE A 7 6.35 7.25 1.77
C PHE A 7 5.03 6.61 2.25
N VAL A 8 5.10 5.58 3.10
CA VAL A 8 3.89 4.99 3.72
C VAL A 8 3.19 6.02 4.60
N ASP A 9 3.95 6.80 5.36
CA ASP A 9 3.43 7.85 6.23
C ASP A 9 2.75 8.96 5.41
N GLU A 10 3.38 9.40 4.33
CA GLU A 10 2.84 10.39 3.39
C GLU A 10 1.56 9.90 2.70
N ILE A 11 1.53 8.65 2.22
CA ILE A 11 0.34 8.06 1.62
C ILE A 11 -0.80 7.96 2.63
N TYR A 12 -0.51 7.57 3.87
CA TYR A 12 -1.54 7.51 4.91
C TYR A 12 -2.22 8.88 5.09
N ASP A 13 -1.43 9.95 5.22
CA ASP A 13 -1.96 11.31 5.41
C ASP A 13 -2.72 11.78 4.16
N ALA A 14 -2.20 11.48 2.97
CA ALA A 14 -2.87 11.80 1.71
C ALA A 14 -4.21 11.07 1.58
N VAL A 15 -4.29 9.78 1.92
CA VAL A 15 -5.53 8.98 1.88
C VAL A 15 -6.57 9.56 2.85
N LYS A 16 -6.18 9.85 4.10
CA LYS A 16 -7.08 10.46 5.09
C LYS A 16 -7.58 11.85 4.68
N ALA A 17 -6.79 12.59 3.92
CA ALA A 17 -7.18 13.90 3.42
C ALA A 17 -8.24 13.84 2.32
N THR A 18 -8.42 12.69 1.64
CA THR A 18 -9.42 12.55 0.57
C THR A 18 -10.86 12.62 1.09
N ASP A 19 -11.75 13.20 0.30
CA ASP A 19 -13.19 13.25 0.62
C ASP A 19 -13.80 11.84 0.61
N VAL A 20 -13.33 10.96 -0.29
CA VAL A 20 -13.75 9.55 -0.32
C VAL A 20 -13.51 8.87 1.02
N TYR A 21 -12.32 9.06 1.62
CA TYR A 21 -12.04 8.50 2.94
C TYR A 21 -12.95 9.11 4.01
N LYS A 22 -13.06 10.44 4.05
CA LYS A 22 -13.87 11.14 5.06
C LYS A 22 -15.34 10.75 5.02
N ASP A 23 -15.89 10.57 3.83
CA ASP A 23 -17.32 10.32 3.63
C ASP A 23 -17.68 8.84 3.80
N SER A 24 -16.78 7.92 3.44
CA SER A 24 -17.11 6.50 3.32
C SER A 24 -16.28 5.56 4.20
N TYR A 25 -15.16 6.02 4.76
CA TYR A 25 -14.16 5.18 5.42
C TYR A 25 -13.57 5.75 6.71
N ALA A 26 -14.10 6.85 7.25
CA ALA A 26 -13.51 7.56 8.39
C ALA A 26 -13.35 6.70 9.67
N ASP A 27 -14.21 5.69 9.86
CA ASP A 27 -14.18 4.74 10.96
C ASP A 27 -13.43 3.42 10.63
N LYS A 28 -12.84 3.32 9.43
CA LYS A 28 -12.16 2.11 8.96
C LYS A 28 -10.66 2.22 9.15
N LYS A 29 -10.02 1.06 9.33
CA LYS A 29 -8.56 0.97 9.32
C LYS A 29 -8.02 1.11 7.90
N ILE A 30 -6.90 1.79 7.75
CA ILE A 30 -6.11 1.84 6.53
C ILE A 30 -5.16 0.65 6.54
N VAL A 31 -5.23 -0.19 5.50
CA VAL A 31 -4.34 -1.34 5.34
C VAL A 31 -3.39 -1.08 4.19
N VAL A 32 -2.08 -1.07 4.47
CA VAL A 32 -1.03 -1.00 3.45
C VAL A 32 -0.45 -2.40 3.23
N VAL A 33 -0.52 -2.87 1.99
CA VAL A 33 -0.09 -4.22 1.60
C VAL A 33 1.26 -4.13 0.86
N PHE A 34 2.24 -4.90 1.32
CA PHE A 34 3.55 -5.02 0.71
C PHE A 34 3.75 -6.43 0.14
N ASP A 35 4.49 -6.53 -0.96
CA ASP A 35 5.05 -7.81 -1.37
C ASP A 35 6.24 -8.18 -0.43
N ASN A 36 6.78 -9.38 -0.61
CA ASN A 36 7.88 -9.85 0.23
C ASN A 36 9.27 -9.39 -0.26
N ALA A 37 9.37 -8.34 -1.09
CA ALA A 37 10.67 -7.92 -1.63
C ALA A 37 11.62 -7.45 -0.51
N PRO A 38 12.94 -7.71 -0.62
CA PRO A 38 13.92 -7.28 0.38
C PRO A 38 13.90 -5.77 0.65
N ALA A 39 13.54 -4.97 -0.35
CA ALA A 39 13.41 -3.52 -0.24
C ALA A 39 12.40 -3.08 0.84
N HIS A 40 11.40 -3.91 1.14
CA HIS A 40 10.39 -3.60 2.16
C HIS A 40 10.75 -4.10 3.55
N SER A 41 11.81 -4.92 3.73
CA SER A 41 12.11 -5.72 4.95
C SER A 41 12.11 -4.99 6.30
N GLN A 42 12.22 -3.66 6.34
CA GLN A 42 12.20 -2.88 7.58
C GLN A 42 11.06 -1.85 7.65
N THR A 43 10.15 -1.84 6.68
CA THR A 43 9.12 -0.80 6.59
C THR A 43 8.21 -0.83 7.82
N GLU A 44 7.82 -2.02 8.28
CA GLU A 44 6.95 -2.22 9.44
C GLU A 44 7.59 -1.81 10.76
N VAL A 45 8.92 -1.76 10.82
CA VAL A 45 9.66 -1.34 12.03
C VAL A 45 9.87 0.17 12.02
N LEU A 46 10.01 0.78 10.84
CA LEU A 46 10.37 2.18 10.68
C LEU A 46 9.18 3.12 10.52
N VAL A 47 8.02 2.61 10.11
CA VAL A 47 6.78 3.41 10.01
C VAL A 47 6.29 3.79 11.42
N PRO A 48 5.97 5.06 11.67
CA PRO A 48 5.40 5.49 12.94
C PRO A 48 4.12 4.72 13.28
N GLU A 49 3.95 4.35 14.54
CA GLU A 49 2.73 3.68 15.00
C GLU A 49 1.52 4.63 14.89
N ARG A 50 0.45 4.17 14.22
CA ARG A 50 -0.83 4.87 14.08
C ARG A 50 -1.96 3.88 14.41
N GLU A 51 -2.91 4.28 15.25
CA GLU A 51 -3.93 3.38 15.84
C GLU A 51 -4.77 2.60 14.80
N ASP A 52 -5.04 3.23 13.66
CA ASP A 52 -5.87 2.70 12.58
C ASP A 52 -5.06 2.35 11.31
N LEU A 53 -3.73 2.27 11.40
CA LEU A 53 -2.87 1.80 10.32
C LEU A 53 -2.50 0.32 10.55
N VAL A 54 -2.72 -0.50 9.52
CA VAL A 54 -2.31 -1.90 9.50
C VAL A 54 -1.32 -2.11 8.36
N LEU A 55 -0.15 -2.63 8.67
CA LEU A 55 0.86 -3.01 7.70
C LEU A 55 0.82 -4.52 7.48
N LEU A 56 0.59 -4.94 6.24
CA LEU A 56 0.46 -6.35 5.88
C LEU A 56 1.52 -6.72 4.85
N ARG A 57 2.40 -7.67 5.21
CA ARG A 57 3.37 -8.26 4.31
C ARG A 57 2.83 -9.57 3.75
N LEU A 58 2.82 -9.68 2.43
CA LEU A 58 2.46 -10.91 1.75
C LEU A 58 3.56 -11.96 1.88
N GLY A 59 3.16 -13.23 1.81
CA GLY A 59 4.10 -14.34 1.72
C GLY A 59 4.93 -14.29 0.44
N PRO A 60 6.07 -15.00 0.40
CA PRO A 60 6.85 -15.18 -0.83
C PRO A 60 5.98 -15.68 -1.99
N TYR A 61 6.28 -15.23 -3.20
CA TYR A 61 5.66 -15.72 -4.45
C TYR A 61 4.11 -15.70 -4.45
N SER A 62 3.52 -14.69 -3.82
CA SER A 62 2.06 -14.56 -3.70
C SER A 62 1.48 -13.37 -4.50
N PRO A 63 1.80 -13.21 -5.80
CA PRO A 63 1.35 -12.06 -6.60
C PRO A 63 -0.17 -12.03 -6.78
N MET A 64 -0.84 -13.19 -6.77
CA MET A 64 -2.30 -13.26 -6.83
C MET A 64 -3.00 -12.58 -5.64
N CYS A 65 -2.28 -12.40 -4.52
CA CYS A 65 -2.77 -11.72 -3.33
C CYS A 65 -2.41 -10.23 -3.31
N ASN A 66 -1.64 -9.73 -4.28
CA ASN A 66 -1.20 -8.34 -4.36
C ASN A 66 -2.13 -7.53 -5.28
N PRO A 67 -2.98 -6.63 -4.75
CA PRO A 67 -3.99 -5.93 -5.56
C PRO A 67 -3.41 -5.10 -6.71
N ILE A 68 -2.18 -4.58 -6.55
CA ILE A 68 -1.55 -3.74 -7.58
C ILE A 68 -1.22 -4.51 -8.87
N GLU A 69 -1.07 -5.84 -8.79
CA GLU A 69 -0.80 -6.69 -9.95
C GLU A 69 -1.96 -6.63 -10.96
N ASN A 70 -3.21 -6.52 -10.48
CA ASN A 70 -4.36 -6.35 -11.36
C ASN A 70 -4.33 -5.01 -12.09
N CYS A 71 -3.97 -3.93 -11.40
CA CYS A 71 -3.82 -2.60 -12.00
C CYS A 71 -2.73 -2.61 -13.09
N PHE A 72 -1.58 -3.23 -12.81
CA PHE A 72 -0.49 -3.33 -13.78
C PHE A 72 -0.82 -4.27 -14.95
N SER A 73 -1.60 -5.31 -14.73
CA SER A 73 -2.09 -6.17 -15.80
C SER A 73 -2.93 -5.39 -16.81
N LEU A 74 -3.86 -4.56 -16.32
CA LEU A 74 -4.68 -3.68 -17.17
C LEU A 74 -3.83 -2.65 -17.91
N LEU A 75 -2.91 -1.97 -17.22
CA LEU A 75 -1.99 -1.01 -17.82
C LEU A 75 -1.15 -1.66 -18.93
N LYS A 76 -0.60 -2.86 -18.67
CA LYS A 76 0.18 -3.62 -19.63
C LYS A 76 -0.64 -4.02 -20.86
N GLY A 77 -1.91 -4.34 -20.68
CA GLY A 77 -2.83 -4.58 -21.79
C GLY A 77 -2.94 -3.35 -22.69
N HIS A 78 -3.27 -2.21 -22.09
CA HIS A 78 -3.41 -0.94 -22.82
C HIS A 78 -2.12 -0.51 -23.54
N ILE A 79 -0.94 -0.72 -22.94
CA ILE A 79 0.35 -0.41 -23.60
C ILE A 79 0.60 -1.30 -24.82
N LYS A 80 0.18 -2.56 -24.78
CA LYS A 80 0.37 -3.50 -25.90
C LYS A 80 -0.55 -3.24 -27.08
N ASP A 81 -1.69 -2.62 -26.84
CA ASP A 81 -2.66 -2.27 -27.87
C ASP A 81 -2.19 -1.05 -28.71
N TYR A 82 -1.13 -0.35 -28.28
CA TYR A 82 -0.48 0.76 -28.97
C TYR A 82 0.80 0.31 -29.68
#